data_AF-A0A359MNH8-F1
#
_entry.id   AF-A0A359MNH8-F1
#
_cell.length_a   1.000
_cell.length_b   1.000
_cell.length_c   1.000
_cell.angle_alpha   90.00
_cell.angle_beta   90.00
_cell.angle_gamma   90.00
#
_symmetry.space_group_name_H-M   'P 1'
#
loop_
_entity.id
_entity.type
_entity.pdbx_description
1 polymer ?
#
loop_
_entity_poly.entity_id
_entity_poly.type
_entity_poly.pdbx_seq_one_letter_code
_entity_poly.pdbx_strand_id
1 'polypeptide(L)'
;AQTIRFDDSKVLSLFHDLSALGITPQDLDGCEIGCLGVPEFGTDFVMQMVKDTKPKSFSDLVRISGLSHGTDVWLNNAQTLIQEGKCTLATAICTRDDIMTYLINTGVEPGKAFKIMESVRKGKGLTPEMEEDMTAAGVPDWYIWSCKQIKYMFPKAHAAAYVMMAFRIAYFKVYYPLAYYAAYFSIRASAFNYELMCLGRQRLEEHMADYKRRSNELSKKEQDTLKDMRVVQEMYARGFEFMPIDIYRAKARHFQIIDGKLMPSLSSIDGLGDKAADAVVEASKQGKFLSRDDFKIRTKVSSTVVDNMANMGLLGDLPLSNQMSLLDFL
;
A
#
# COMPACT_ATOMS: atom_id res chain seq x y z
N ALA A 1 -14.06 2.71 -13.85
CA ALA A 1 -13.22 1.56 -13.46
C ALA A 1 -13.33 0.38 -14.44
N GLN A 2 -14.54 -0.04 -14.83
CA GLN A 2 -14.73 -1.21 -15.73
C GLN A 2 -14.19 -0.99 -17.17
N THR A 3 -14.05 0.26 -17.60
CA THR A 3 -13.51 0.65 -18.92
C THR A 3 -11.98 0.78 -18.97
N ILE A 4 -11.29 0.65 -17.83
CA ILE A 4 -9.82 0.76 -17.78
C ILE A 4 -9.21 -0.48 -18.44
N ARG A 5 -8.35 -0.26 -19.43
CA ARG A 5 -7.64 -1.34 -20.12
C ARG A 5 -6.43 -1.80 -19.30
N PHE A 6 -6.17 -3.10 -19.32
CA PHE A 6 -5.06 -3.72 -18.57
C PHE A 6 -3.73 -3.78 -19.35
N ASP A 7 -3.68 -3.14 -20.51
CA ASP A 7 -2.50 -3.01 -21.38
C ASP A 7 -2.03 -1.54 -21.51
N ASP A 8 -2.52 -0.64 -20.65
CA ASP A 8 -2.07 0.76 -20.63
C ASP A 8 -0.57 0.83 -20.33
N SER A 9 0.22 1.28 -21.30
CA SER A 9 1.68 1.30 -21.24
C SER A 9 2.22 2.24 -20.17
N LYS A 10 1.51 3.34 -19.88
CA LYS A 10 1.92 4.31 -18.85
C LYS A 10 1.65 3.76 -17.44
N VAL A 11 0.60 2.97 -17.26
CA VAL A 11 0.38 2.25 -15.99
C VAL A 11 1.36 1.11 -15.83
N LEU A 12 1.65 0.34 -16.89
CA LEU A 12 2.64 -0.73 -16.86
C LEU A 12 4.06 -0.21 -16.56
N SER A 13 4.42 1.00 -17.00
CA SER A 13 5.76 1.54 -16.72
C SER A 13 6.02 1.80 -15.24
N LEU A 14 5.00 1.89 -14.38
CA LEU A 14 5.18 1.93 -12.92
C LEU A 14 5.94 0.71 -12.37
N PHE A 15 5.87 -0.43 -13.04
CA PHE A 15 6.58 -1.66 -12.64
C PHE A 15 8.00 -1.75 -13.21
N HIS A 16 8.44 -0.71 -13.91
CA HIS A 16 9.75 -0.65 -14.57
C HIS A 16 10.59 0.53 -14.10
N ASP A 17 9.97 1.70 -14.00
CA ASP A 17 10.63 2.95 -13.66
C ASP A 17 9.65 3.97 -13.04
N LEU A 18 10.11 5.22 -12.90
CA LEU A 18 9.35 6.35 -12.37
C LEU A 18 8.83 7.32 -13.45
N SER A 19 9.01 7.01 -14.74
CA SER A 19 8.68 7.91 -15.86
C SER A 19 7.21 8.31 -15.88
N ALA A 20 6.30 7.39 -15.54
CA ALA A 20 4.87 7.68 -15.47
C ALA A 20 4.49 8.64 -14.34
N LEU A 21 5.34 8.76 -13.32
CA LEU A 21 5.17 9.65 -12.18
C LEU A 21 5.84 11.01 -12.39
N GLY A 22 6.80 11.10 -13.31
CA GLY A 22 7.52 12.34 -13.62
C GLY A 22 8.59 12.73 -12.59
N ILE A 23 9.15 11.74 -11.88
CA ILE A 23 10.12 11.91 -10.79
C ILE A 23 11.32 10.97 -10.99
N THR A 24 12.40 11.18 -10.23
CA THR A 24 13.61 10.35 -10.32
C THR A 24 13.81 9.49 -9.07
N PRO A 25 14.68 8.45 -9.11
CA PRO A 25 14.98 7.66 -7.91
C PRO A 25 15.55 8.50 -6.77
N GLN A 26 16.26 9.59 -7.08
CA GLN A 26 16.81 10.52 -6.08
C GLN A 26 15.71 11.21 -5.27
N ASP A 27 14.52 11.43 -5.85
CA ASP A 27 13.38 11.99 -5.13
C ASP A 27 12.77 11.02 -4.11
N LEU A 28 13.07 9.72 -4.22
CA LEU A 28 12.47 8.63 -3.44
C LEU A 28 13.52 7.74 -2.76
N ASP A 29 14.64 8.32 -2.31
CA ASP A 29 15.69 7.59 -1.58
C ASP A 29 16.22 6.34 -2.31
N GLY A 30 16.34 6.43 -3.64
CA GLY A 30 16.82 5.33 -4.48
C GLY A 30 15.75 4.31 -4.86
N CYS A 31 14.47 4.54 -4.55
CA CYS A 31 13.38 3.73 -5.10
C CYS A 31 13.30 3.93 -6.62
N GLU A 32 13.43 2.84 -7.39
CA GLU A 32 13.53 2.92 -8.86
C GLU A 32 12.22 2.69 -9.59
N ILE A 33 11.18 2.21 -8.91
CA ILE A 33 9.90 1.82 -9.53
C ILE A 33 8.71 2.52 -8.86
N GLY A 34 7.66 2.77 -9.64
CA GLY A 34 6.47 3.52 -9.23
C GLY A 34 5.40 2.72 -8.48
N CYS A 35 5.76 1.64 -7.77
CA CYS A 35 4.79 0.75 -7.13
C CYS A 35 4.31 1.20 -5.73
N LEU A 36 4.89 2.25 -5.13
CA LEU A 36 4.52 2.69 -3.76
C LEU A 36 3.01 2.92 -3.62
N GLY A 37 2.42 2.32 -2.58
CA GLY A 37 0.97 2.39 -2.31
C GLY A 37 0.06 1.64 -3.29
N VAL A 38 0.59 1.03 -4.36
CA VAL A 38 -0.17 0.10 -5.22
C VAL A 38 -0.42 -1.18 -4.41
N PRO A 39 -1.68 -1.64 -4.26
CA PRO A 39 -1.97 -2.88 -3.53
C PRO A 39 -1.20 -4.06 -4.11
N GLU A 40 -0.78 -4.99 -3.24
CA GLU A 40 0.14 -6.10 -3.53
C GLU A 40 1.57 -5.66 -3.85
N PHE A 41 1.73 -4.76 -4.81
CA PHE A 41 3.02 -4.43 -5.41
C PHE A 41 3.83 -3.37 -4.67
N GLY A 42 3.22 -2.61 -3.74
CA GLY A 42 3.87 -1.51 -3.04
C GLY A 42 4.63 -1.90 -1.76
N THR A 43 4.84 -3.19 -1.51
CA THR A 43 5.66 -3.67 -0.39
C THR A 43 7.10 -3.87 -0.86
N ASP A 44 8.10 -3.68 0.01
CA ASP A 44 9.50 -3.83 -0.38
C ASP A 44 9.81 -5.24 -0.93
N PHE A 45 9.19 -6.26 -0.34
CA PHE A 45 9.30 -7.65 -0.81
C PHE A 45 8.84 -7.80 -2.27
N VAL A 46 7.65 -7.31 -2.60
CA VAL A 46 7.10 -7.45 -3.96
C VAL A 46 7.76 -6.49 -4.94
N MET A 47 8.16 -5.29 -4.48
CA MET A 47 8.95 -4.36 -5.28
C MET A 47 10.29 -4.96 -5.68
N GLN A 48 10.98 -5.69 -4.78
CA GLN A 48 12.19 -6.42 -5.13
C GLN A 48 11.89 -7.53 -6.16
N MET A 49 10.81 -8.28 -5.99
CA MET A 49 10.39 -9.30 -6.96
C MET A 49 10.10 -8.70 -8.35
N VAL A 50 9.46 -7.53 -8.41
CA VAL A 50 9.23 -6.79 -9.67
C VAL A 50 10.55 -6.41 -10.32
N LYS A 51 11.54 -5.93 -9.55
CA LYS A 51 12.88 -5.62 -10.08
C LYS A 51 13.60 -6.85 -10.62
N ASP A 52 13.52 -7.98 -9.90
CA ASP A 52 14.17 -9.23 -10.29
C ASP A 52 13.53 -9.84 -11.56
N THR A 53 12.21 -9.68 -11.73
CA THR A 53 11.44 -10.36 -12.78
C THR A 53 11.08 -9.50 -14.00
N LYS A 54 11.13 -8.16 -13.87
CA LYS A 54 10.88 -7.18 -14.94
C LYS A 54 9.60 -7.47 -15.76
N PRO A 55 8.42 -7.50 -15.12
CA PRO A 55 7.15 -7.92 -15.76
C PRO A 55 6.74 -7.01 -16.90
N LYS A 56 6.41 -7.54 -18.08
CA LYS A 56 6.10 -6.74 -19.28
C LYS A 56 4.60 -6.60 -19.55
N SER A 57 3.79 -7.45 -18.93
CA SER A 57 2.38 -7.59 -19.24
C SER A 57 1.53 -7.76 -18.00
N PHE A 58 0.22 -7.53 -18.15
CA PHE A 58 -0.75 -7.86 -17.10
C PHE A 58 -0.64 -9.32 -16.62
N SER A 59 -0.39 -10.26 -17.54
CA SER A 59 -0.23 -11.67 -17.17
C SER A 59 1.01 -11.90 -16.31
N ASP A 60 2.07 -11.13 -16.49
CA ASP A 60 3.27 -11.22 -15.66
C ASP A 60 3.01 -10.67 -14.26
N LEU A 61 2.21 -9.61 -14.15
CA LEU A 61 1.75 -9.09 -12.86
C LEU A 61 0.91 -10.13 -12.10
N VAL A 62 0.04 -10.88 -12.80
CA VAL A 62 -0.72 -12.00 -12.20
C VAL A 62 0.20 -13.10 -11.69
N ARG A 63 1.28 -13.41 -12.43
CA ARG A 63 2.29 -14.38 -11.99
C ARG A 63 3.05 -13.91 -10.76
N ILE A 64 3.51 -12.66 -10.74
CA ILE A 64 4.16 -12.04 -9.58
C ILE A 64 3.24 -12.07 -8.37
N SER A 65 1.96 -11.74 -8.54
CA SER A 65 0.97 -11.84 -7.46
C SER A 65 0.88 -13.28 -6.91
N GLY A 66 0.86 -14.28 -7.77
CA GLY A 66 0.93 -15.69 -7.34
C GLY A 66 2.20 -16.01 -6.53
N LEU A 67 3.36 -15.54 -7.01
CA LEU A 67 4.66 -15.76 -6.37
C LEU A 67 4.82 -15.02 -5.05
N SER A 68 4.21 -13.84 -4.91
CA SER A 68 4.27 -13.04 -3.67
C SER A 68 3.37 -13.57 -2.56
N HIS A 69 2.44 -14.48 -2.89
CA HIS A 69 1.45 -15.02 -1.97
C HIS A 69 1.66 -16.50 -1.74
N GLY A 70 2.39 -16.82 -0.69
CA GLY A 70 2.56 -18.20 -0.22
C GLY A 70 3.95 -18.44 0.36
N THR A 71 3.98 -19.26 1.41
CA THR A 71 5.24 -19.65 2.05
C THR A 71 6.01 -20.63 1.15
N ASP A 72 7.29 -20.35 0.94
CA ASP A 72 8.22 -21.09 0.08
C ASP A 72 7.79 -21.19 -1.40
N VAL A 73 7.08 -20.16 -1.91
CA VAL A 73 6.77 -20.01 -3.34
C VAL A 73 7.87 -19.23 -4.05
N TRP A 74 8.21 -18.03 -3.56
CA TRP A 74 9.30 -17.20 -4.11
C TRP A 74 10.64 -17.49 -3.44
N LEU A 75 10.78 -17.09 -2.16
CA LEU A 75 11.99 -17.34 -1.37
C LEU A 75 12.18 -18.86 -1.21
N ASN A 76 13.44 -19.29 -1.26
CA ASN A 76 13.84 -20.71 -1.19
C ASN A 76 13.28 -21.59 -2.33
N ASN A 77 12.75 -21.00 -3.39
CA ASN A 77 12.13 -21.75 -4.49
C ASN A 77 12.25 -21.01 -5.84
N ALA A 78 11.20 -20.35 -6.32
CA ALA A 78 11.19 -19.76 -7.67
C ALA A 78 12.31 -18.73 -7.90
N GLN A 79 12.70 -17.98 -6.86
CA GLN A 79 13.82 -17.04 -6.95
C GLN A 79 15.14 -17.75 -7.31
N THR A 80 15.45 -18.84 -6.61
CA THR A 80 16.64 -19.66 -6.85
C THR A 80 16.62 -20.24 -8.26
N LEU A 81 15.48 -20.80 -8.69
CA LEU A 81 15.35 -21.40 -10.01
C LEU A 81 15.53 -20.39 -11.15
N ILE A 82 15.06 -19.16 -10.97
CA ILE A 82 15.26 -18.07 -11.92
C ILE A 82 16.72 -17.61 -11.93
N GLN A 83 17.36 -17.47 -10.78
CA GLN A 83 18.77 -17.08 -10.67
C GLN A 83 19.72 -18.14 -11.26
N GLU A 84 19.41 -19.42 -11.11
CA GLU A 84 20.15 -20.54 -11.69
C GLU A 84 19.88 -20.75 -13.19
N GLY A 85 18.96 -19.99 -13.79
CA GLY A 85 18.58 -20.12 -15.20
C GLY A 85 17.80 -21.40 -15.52
N LYS A 86 17.27 -22.10 -14.51
CA LYS A 86 16.45 -23.32 -14.69
C LYS A 86 15.05 -23.01 -15.20
N CYS A 87 14.53 -21.83 -14.89
CA CYS A 87 13.23 -21.37 -15.39
C CYS A 87 13.21 -19.84 -15.57
N THR A 88 12.20 -19.35 -16.28
CA THR A 88 11.84 -17.93 -16.38
C THR A 88 10.56 -17.64 -15.59
N LEU A 89 10.21 -16.35 -15.41
CA LEU A 89 8.90 -15.98 -14.85
C LEU A 89 7.74 -16.68 -15.57
N ALA A 90 7.81 -16.83 -16.89
CA ALA A 90 6.74 -17.44 -17.69
C ALA A 90 6.56 -18.94 -17.42
N THR A 91 7.62 -19.64 -17.01
CA THR A 91 7.66 -21.09 -16.80
C THR A 91 7.70 -21.51 -15.33
N ALA A 92 7.87 -20.55 -14.40
CA ALA A 92 7.85 -20.80 -12.97
C ALA A 92 6.43 -21.18 -12.48
N ILE A 93 6.36 -21.95 -11.40
CA ILE A 93 5.10 -22.30 -10.74
C ILE A 93 4.61 -21.09 -9.95
N CYS A 94 3.68 -20.32 -10.53
CA CYS A 94 3.19 -19.08 -9.93
C CYS A 94 1.84 -19.28 -9.22
N THR A 95 1.03 -20.20 -9.72
CA THR A 95 -0.29 -20.50 -9.19
C THR A 95 -0.55 -22.01 -9.23
N ARG A 96 -1.50 -22.50 -8.43
CA ARG A 96 -1.84 -23.93 -8.44
C ARG A 96 -2.28 -24.41 -9.82
N ASP A 97 -3.02 -23.57 -10.55
CA ASP A 97 -3.55 -23.89 -11.87
C ASP A 97 -2.41 -24.17 -12.88
N ASP A 98 -1.24 -23.55 -12.70
CA ASP A 98 -0.06 -23.81 -13.54
C ASP A 98 0.45 -25.25 -13.36
N ILE A 99 0.34 -25.84 -12.16
CA ILE A 99 0.70 -27.26 -11.92
C ILE A 99 -0.21 -28.18 -12.72
N MET A 100 -1.52 -28.04 -12.52
CA MET A 100 -2.48 -28.93 -13.17
C MET A 100 -2.37 -28.85 -14.69
N THR A 101 -2.33 -27.64 -15.25
CA THR A 101 -2.28 -27.44 -16.70
C THR A 101 -0.96 -27.89 -17.31
N TYR A 102 0.17 -27.63 -16.64
CA TYR A 102 1.47 -28.11 -17.11
C TYR A 102 1.56 -29.63 -17.14
N LEU A 103 1.12 -30.31 -16.08
CA LEU A 103 1.15 -31.77 -15.99
C LEU A 103 0.26 -32.44 -17.05
N ILE A 104 -0.96 -31.92 -17.27
CA ILE A 104 -1.84 -32.40 -18.35
C ILE A 104 -1.15 -32.25 -19.72
N ASN A 105 -0.55 -31.08 -19.99
CA ASN A 105 0.16 -30.83 -21.25
C ASN A 105 1.41 -31.71 -21.43
N THR A 106 1.97 -32.22 -20.33
CA THR A 106 3.14 -33.10 -20.32
C THR A 106 2.73 -34.59 -20.42
N GLY A 107 1.43 -34.90 -20.39
CA GLY A 107 0.89 -36.25 -20.59
C GLY A 107 0.41 -36.95 -19.31
N VAL A 108 0.42 -36.28 -18.16
CA VAL A 108 -0.17 -36.83 -16.92
C VAL A 108 -1.69 -36.82 -17.01
N GLU A 109 -2.34 -37.91 -16.60
CA GLU A 109 -3.80 -38.03 -16.59
C GLU A 109 -4.46 -36.90 -15.77
N PRO A 110 -5.54 -36.25 -16.25
CA PRO A 110 -6.15 -35.09 -15.58
C PRO A 110 -6.51 -35.28 -14.10
N GLY A 111 -7.05 -36.44 -13.72
CA GLY A 111 -7.35 -36.79 -12.33
C GLY A 111 -6.10 -36.86 -11.44
N LYS A 112 -5.01 -37.47 -11.95
CA LYS A 112 -3.69 -37.48 -11.28
C LYS A 112 -3.10 -36.07 -11.17
N ALA A 113 -3.11 -35.29 -12.24
CA ALA A 113 -2.63 -33.90 -12.25
C ALA A 113 -3.38 -33.02 -11.24
N PHE A 114 -4.71 -33.17 -11.15
CA PHE A 114 -5.53 -32.48 -10.14
C PHE A 114 -5.14 -32.85 -8.70
N LYS A 115 -4.92 -34.15 -8.41
CA LYS A 115 -4.48 -34.60 -7.09
C LYS A 115 -3.11 -34.06 -6.72
N ILE A 116 -2.17 -34.05 -7.66
CA ILE A 116 -0.82 -33.48 -7.48
C ILE A 116 -0.93 -31.99 -7.14
N MET A 117 -1.67 -31.22 -7.96
CA MET A 117 -1.92 -29.80 -7.71
C MET A 117 -2.50 -29.55 -6.30
N GLU A 118 -3.54 -30.29 -5.91
CA GLU A 118 -4.20 -30.12 -4.61
C GLU A 118 -3.31 -30.51 -3.43
N SER A 119 -2.39 -31.47 -3.62
CA SER A 119 -1.38 -31.83 -2.62
C SER A 119 -0.37 -30.70 -2.42
N VAL A 120 0.25 -30.25 -3.53
CA VAL A 120 1.31 -29.23 -3.53
C VAL A 120 0.80 -27.89 -2.99
N ARG A 121 -0.37 -27.41 -3.45
CA ARG A 121 -0.91 -26.11 -3.00
C ARG A 121 -1.26 -26.07 -1.51
N LYS A 122 -1.40 -27.23 -0.85
CA LYS A 122 -1.66 -27.40 0.59
C LYS A 122 -0.39 -27.69 1.39
N GLY A 123 0.79 -27.67 0.75
CA GLY A 123 2.05 -27.94 1.42
C GLY A 123 2.25 -29.39 1.83
N LYS A 124 1.52 -30.33 1.21
CA LYS A 124 1.63 -31.77 1.51
C LYS A 124 2.76 -32.45 0.73
N GLY A 125 3.42 -31.72 -0.18
CA GLY A 125 4.46 -32.25 -1.05
C GLY A 125 3.92 -33.27 -2.07
N LEU A 126 4.80 -34.17 -2.49
CA LEU A 126 4.53 -35.23 -3.46
C LEU A 126 4.72 -36.60 -2.80
N THR A 127 3.87 -37.56 -3.17
CA THR A 127 4.08 -38.97 -2.81
C THR A 127 5.02 -39.62 -3.83
N PRO A 128 5.63 -40.79 -3.51
CA PRO A 128 6.45 -41.52 -4.48
C PRO A 128 5.74 -41.82 -5.80
N GLU A 129 4.46 -42.19 -5.75
CA GLU A 129 3.63 -42.41 -6.95
C GLU A 129 3.47 -41.14 -7.81
N MET A 130 3.30 -39.98 -7.16
CA MET A 130 3.21 -38.70 -7.88
C MET A 130 4.53 -38.34 -8.56
N GLU A 131 5.67 -38.59 -7.90
CA GLU A 131 7.00 -38.36 -8.48
C GLU A 131 7.26 -39.29 -9.66
N GLU A 132 6.85 -40.56 -9.57
CA GLU A 132 6.94 -41.52 -10.67
C GLU A 132 6.08 -41.10 -11.86
N ASP A 133 4.82 -40.70 -11.63
CA ASP A 133 3.93 -40.20 -12.68
C ASP A 133 4.51 -38.97 -13.40
N MET A 134 5.09 -38.04 -12.65
CA MET A 134 5.74 -36.84 -13.20
C MET A 134 6.99 -37.21 -14.01
N THR A 135 7.84 -38.09 -13.47
CA THR A 135 9.08 -38.52 -14.13
C THR A 135 8.78 -39.31 -15.41
N ALA A 136 7.80 -40.21 -15.38
CA ALA A 136 7.36 -40.99 -16.53
C ALA A 136 6.80 -40.11 -17.66
N ALA A 137 6.21 -38.96 -17.31
CA ALA A 137 5.75 -37.95 -18.27
C ALA A 137 6.88 -37.03 -18.78
N GLY A 138 8.10 -37.14 -18.26
CA GLY A 138 9.24 -36.30 -18.66
C GLY A 138 9.25 -34.93 -18.00
N VAL A 139 8.58 -34.77 -16.84
CA VAL A 139 8.68 -33.55 -16.02
C VAL A 139 10.10 -33.45 -15.45
N PRO A 140 10.79 -32.30 -15.59
CA PRO A 140 12.17 -32.17 -15.14
C PRO A 140 12.29 -32.14 -13.61
N ASP A 141 13.42 -32.65 -13.10
CA ASP A 141 13.70 -32.77 -11.65
C ASP A 141 13.53 -31.46 -10.88
N TRP A 142 13.90 -30.32 -11.48
CA TRP A 142 13.77 -29.02 -10.83
C TRP A 142 12.30 -28.65 -10.56
N TYR A 143 11.38 -29.11 -11.41
CA TYR A 143 9.94 -28.86 -11.25
C TYR A 143 9.38 -29.72 -10.11
N ILE A 144 9.76 -31.00 -10.06
CA ILE A 144 9.44 -31.91 -8.96
C ILE A 144 9.98 -31.35 -7.63
N TRP A 145 11.23 -30.88 -7.63
CA TRP A 145 11.84 -30.25 -6.48
C TRP A 145 11.07 -29.00 -6.01
N SER A 146 10.67 -28.14 -6.95
CA SER A 146 9.89 -26.92 -6.67
C SER A 146 8.56 -27.23 -6.00
N CYS A 147 7.83 -28.23 -6.53
CA CYS A 147 6.58 -28.71 -5.95
C CYS A 147 6.72 -29.16 -4.48
N LYS A 148 7.88 -29.68 -4.08
CA LYS A 148 8.14 -30.15 -2.70
C LYS A 148 8.44 -29.01 -1.72
N GLN A 149 8.85 -27.83 -2.22
CA GLN A 149 9.14 -26.67 -1.36
C GLN A 149 7.87 -25.96 -0.92
N ILE A 150 6.93 -25.75 -1.85
CA ILE A 150 5.71 -24.95 -1.67
C ILE A 150 4.92 -25.41 -0.44
N LYS A 151 4.61 -24.49 0.48
CA LYS A 151 3.75 -24.76 1.65
C LYS A 151 2.31 -24.32 1.46
N TYR A 152 2.11 -23.29 0.65
CA TYR A 152 0.79 -22.77 0.32
C TYR A 152 0.86 -22.01 -1.01
N MET A 153 -0.16 -22.13 -1.85
CA MET A 153 -0.19 -21.44 -3.14
C MET A 153 -1.61 -21.03 -3.57
N PHE A 154 -1.72 -19.82 -4.12
CA PHE A 154 -2.98 -19.22 -4.57
C PHE A 154 -3.53 -19.83 -5.88
N PRO A 155 -4.86 -19.79 -6.08
CA PRO A 155 -5.48 -20.00 -7.38
C PRO A 155 -5.31 -18.79 -8.30
N LYS A 156 -5.16 -19.06 -9.60
CA LYS A 156 -4.95 -18.03 -10.63
C LYS A 156 -6.07 -17.00 -10.70
N ALA A 157 -7.31 -17.43 -10.50
CA ALA A 157 -8.47 -16.52 -10.48
C ALA A 157 -8.37 -15.47 -9.36
N HIS A 158 -7.82 -15.82 -8.20
CA HIS A 158 -7.64 -14.89 -7.09
C HIS A 158 -6.52 -13.89 -7.38
N ALA A 159 -5.37 -14.38 -7.84
CA ALA A 159 -4.28 -13.51 -8.29
C ALA A 159 -4.76 -12.52 -9.37
N ALA A 160 -5.49 -13.02 -10.38
CA ALA A 160 -6.06 -12.16 -11.43
C ALA A 160 -7.00 -11.09 -10.85
N ALA A 161 -7.92 -11.45 -9.95
CA ALA A 161 -8.85 -10.49 -9.35
C ALA A 161 -8.13 -9.36 -8.58
N TYR A 162 -7.10 -9.71 -7.80
CA TYR A 162 -6.31 -8.73 -7.04
C TYR A 162 -5.51 -7.81 -7.97
N VAL A 163 -4.84 -8.38 -8.96
CA VAL A 163 -4.07 -7.59 -9.93
C VAL A 163 -4.98 -6.70 -10.78
N MET A 164 -6.19 -7.14 -11.13
CA MET A 164 -7.19 -6.28 -11.78
C MET A 164 -7.52 -5.06 -10.92
N MET A 165 -7.66 -5.21 -9.60
CA MET A 165 -7.91 -4.08 -8.69
C MET A 165 -6.68 -3.19 -8.55
N ALA A 166 -5.50 -3.79 -8.34
CA ALA A 166 -4.24 -3.06 -8.22
C ALA A 166 -3.97 -2.22 -9.48
N PHE A 167 -4.17 -2.78 -10.67
CA PHE A 167 -3.99 -2.07 -11.94
C PHE A 167 -4.99 -0.92 -12.10
N ARG A 168 -6.26 -1.14 -11.72
CA ARG A 168 -7.27 -0.07 -11.73
C ARG A 168 -6.90 1.07 -10.79
N ILE A 169 -6.35 0.78 -9.61
CA ILE A 169 -5.89 1.80 -8.66
C ILE A 169 -4.64 2.52 -9.19
N ALA A 170 -3.69 1.77 -9.76
CA ALA A 170 -2.49 2.30 -10.38
C ALA A 170 -2.83 3.26 -11.55
N TYR A 171 -3.90 3.00 -12.30
CA TYR A 171 -4.42 3.94 -13.29
C TYR A 171 -4.75 5.32 -12.69
N PHE A 172 -5.43 5.38 -11.53
CA PHE A 172 -5.67 6.65 -10.84
C PHE A 172 -4.38 7.27 -10.31
N LYS A 173 -3.42 6.46 -9.85
CA LYS A 173 -2.09 6.96 -9.45
C LYS A 173 -1.40 7.73 -10.59
N VAL A 174 -1.50 7.22 -11.81
CA VAL A 174 -0.90 7.84 -13.01
C VAL A 174 -1.70 9.05 -13.49
N TYR A 175 -3.01 8.89 -13.71
CA TYR A 175 -3.82 9.87 -14.44
C TYR A 175 -4.61 10.83 -13.54
N TYR A 176 -4.85 10.47 -12.28
CA TYR A 176 -5.62 11.27 -11.31
C TYR A 176 -4.92 11.28 -9.93
N PRO A 177 -3.68 11.76 -9.86
CA PRO A 177 -2.82 11.60 -8.68
C PRO A 177 -3.42 12.14 -7.39
N LEU A 178 -4.00 13.34 -7.39
CA LEU A 178 -4.65 13.89 -6.19
C LEU A 178 -5.81 13.02 -5.69
N ALA A 179 -6.60 12.44 -6.60
CA ALA A 179 -7.68 11.53 -6.22
C ALA A 179 -7.13 10.21 -5.66
N TYR A 180 -6.03 9.71 -6.22
CA TYR A 180 -5.32 8.55 -5.68
C TYR A 180 -4.80 8.81 -4.26
N TYR A 181 -4.06 9.92 -4.05
CA TYR A 181 -3.50 10.26 -2.74
C TYR A 181 -4.59 10.54 -1.70
N ALA A 182 -5.63 11.30 -2.06
CA ALA A 182 -6.77 11.53 -1.18
C ALA A 182 -7.41 10.22 -0.72
N ALA A 183 -7.68 9.29 -1.65
CA ALA A 183 -8.26 7.99 -1.32
C ALA A 183 -7.29 7.11 -0.50
N TYR A 184 -6.00 7.10 -0.85
CA TYR A 184 -4.99 6.32 -0.13
C TYR A 184 -4.87 6.77 1.33
N PHE A 185 -4.70 8.07 1.58
CA PHE A 185 -4.55 8.60 2.95
C PHE A 185 -5.84 8.49 3.77
N SER A 186 -7.01 8.47 3.11
CA SER A 186 -8.30 8.31 3.79
C SER A 186 -8.65 6.88 4.18
N ILE A 187 -8.13 5.88 3.45
CA ILE A 187 -8.65 4.49 3.51
C ILE A 187 -7.55 3.47 3.79
N ARG A 188 -6.31 3.72 3.34
CA ARG A 188 -5.23 2.73 3.31
C ARG A 188 -4.07 3.04 4.23
N ALA A 189 -3.76 4.32 4.43
CA ALA A 189 -2.71 4.71 5.35
C ALA A 189 -3.07 4.21 6.77
N SER A 190 -2.12 3.53 7.40
CA SER A 190 -2.35 2.82 8.66
C SER A 190 -1.86 3.58 9.88
N ALA A 191 -0.87 4.47 9.69
CA ALA A 191 -0.23 5.23 10.75
C ALA A 191 0.13 6.64 10.26
N PHE A 192 -0.78 7.25 9.48
CA PHE A 192 -0.66 8.61 9.00
C PHE A 192 -0.62 9.60 10.16
N ASN A 193 0.24 10.61 10.07
CA ASN A 193 0.38 11.66 11.09
C ASN A 193 0.55 13.03 10.42
N TYR A 194 -0.38 13.94 10.68
CA TYR A 194 -0.39 15.29 10.11
C TYR A 194 0.89 16.08 10.40
N GLU A 195 1.36 16.06 11.64
CA GLU A 195 2.52 16.84 12.06
C GLU A 195 3.81 16.37 11.35
N LEU A 196 3.95 15.06 11.21
CA LEU A 196 5.12 14.45 10.58
C LEU A 196 5.09 14.55 9.05
N MET A 197 3.91 14.58 8.44
CA MET A 197 3.75 14.37 6.98
C MET A 197 3.27 15.60 6.21
N CYS A 198 2.41 16.45 6.80
CA CYS A 198 1.68 17.48 6.06
C CYS A 198 2.31 18.87 6.13
N LEU A 199 3.33 19.07 6.96
CA LEU A 199 3.97 20.36 7.20
C LEU A 199 5.14 20.66 6.23
N GLY A 200 5.07 20.13 5.01
CA GLY A 200 6.03 20.34 3.93
C GLY A 200 7.06 19.23 3.74
N ARG A 201 7.64 19.18 2.53
CA ARG A 201 8.61 18.15 2.10
C ARG A 201 9.84 18.08 3.00
N GLN A 202 10.42 19.23 3.35
CA GLN A 202 11.62 19.28 4.17
C GLN A 202 11.40 18.62 5.54
N ARG A 203 10.31 18.97 6.22
CA ARG A 203 9.99 18.41 7.54
C ARG A 203 9.73 16.91 7.49
N LEU A 204 9.04 16.44 6.45
CA LEU A 204 8.88 15.01 6.20
C LEU A 204 10.24 14.31 6.06
N GLU A 205 11.14 14.85 5.23
CA GLU A 205 12.45 14.26 4.95
C GLU A 205 13.35 14.24 6.20
N GLU A 206 13.28 15.26 7.06
CA GLU A 206 13.97 15.28 8.36
C GLU A 206 13.50 14.14 9.28
N HIS A 207 12.19 13.90 9.38
CA HIS A 207 11.64 12.78 10.16
C HIS A 207 12.01 11.42 9.54
N MET A 208 11.98 11.30 8.22
CA MET A 208 12.40 10.08 7.52
C MET A 208 13.89 9.79 7.74
N ALA A 209 14.74 10.82 7.75
CA ALA A 209 16.17 10.67 8.03
C ALA A 209 16.43 10.18 9.45
N ASP A 210 15.70 10.68 10.45
CA ASP A 210 15.75 10.15 11.81
C ASP A 210 15.39 8.66 11.85
N TYR A 211 14.28 8.28 11.23
CA TYR A 211 13.79 6.90 11.25
C TYR A 211 14.78 5.94 10.58
N LYS A 212 15.41 6.35 9.47
CA LYS A 212 16.47 5.57 8.82
C LYS A 212 17.69 5.37 9.71
N ARG A 213 18.12 6.41 10.43
CA ARG A 213 19.29 6.35 11.32
C ARG A 213 19.11 5.30 12.44
N ARG A 214 17.87 5.09 12.90
CA ARG A 214 17.52 4.12 13.94
C ARG A 214 16.65 2.98 13.41
N SER A 215 16.84 2.57 12.15
CA SER A 215 15.98 1.59 11.47
C SER A 215 15.79 0.28 12.22
N ASN A 216 16.80 -0.15 12.98
CA ASN A 216 16.80 -1.39 13.76
C ASN A 216 16.03 -1.29 15.08
N GLU A 217 15.64 -0.08 15.49
CA GLU A 217 14.99 0.22 16.77
C GLU A 217 13.54 0.72 16.57
N LEU A 218 13.07 0.83 15.32
CA LEU A 218 11.73 1.31 15.03
C LEU A 218 10.68 0.35 15.60
N SER A 219 9.79 0.90 16.40
CA SER A 219 8.55 0.23 16.81
C SER A 219 7.67 -0.09 15.60
N LYS A 220 6.71 -1.00 15.77
CA LYS A 220 5.77 -1.34 14.68
C LYS A 220 5.00 -0.11 14.16
N LYS A 221 4.56 0.78 15.06
CA LYS A 221 3.89 2.04 14.69
C LYS A 221 4.81 2.89 13.80
N GLU A 222 6.09 3.02 14.15
CA GLU A 222 7.03 3.85 13.38
C GLU A 222 7.38 3.23 12.02
N GLN A 223 7.48 1.90 11.93
CA GLN A 223 7.63 1.21 10.64
C GLN A 223 6.43 1.47 9.72
N ASP A 224 5.22 1.41 10.27
CA ASP A 224 3.99 1.69 9.53
C ASP A 224 3.89 3.18 9.14
N THR A 225 4.32 4.09 10.03
CA THR A 225 4.43 5.53 9.74
C THR A 225 5.45 5.78 8.61
N LEU A 226 6.62 5.13 8.64
CA LEU A 226 7.63 5.26 7.58
C LEU A 226 7.09 4.80 6.21
N LYS A 227 6.31 3.73 6.20
CA LYS A 227 5.66 3.24 4.99
C LYS A 227 4.71 4.30 4.41
N ASP A 228 3.91 4.96 5.25
CA ASP A 228 3.02 6.03 4.81
C ASP A 228 3.81 7.28 4.39
N MET A 229 4.90 7.62 5.10
CA MET A 229 5.82 8.72 4.76
C MET A 229 6.39 8.57 3.34
N ARG A 230 6.73 7.36 2.89
CA ARG A 230 7.22 7.12 1.51
C ARG A 230 6.19 7.49 0.44
N VAL A 231 4.89 7.30 0.71
CA VAL A 231 3.82 7.70 -0.21
C VAL A 231 3.63 9.22 -0.21
N VAL A 232 3.80 9.86 0.94
CA VAL A 232 3.78 11.33 1.10
C VAL A 232 4.99 11.97 0.41
N GLN A 233 6.18 11.36 0.52
CA GLN A 233 7.39 11.80 -0.18
C GLN A 233 7.18 11.74 -1.70
N GLU A 234 6.60 10.66 -2.21
CA GLU A 234 6.21 10.56 -3.62
C GLU A 234 5.21 11.63 -4.04
N MET A 235 4.21 11.92 -3.22
CA MET A 235 3.25 12.99 -3.50
C MET A 235 3.95 14.35 -3.64
N TYR A 236 4.85 14.69 -2.70
CA TYR A 236 5.62 15.94 -2.75
C TYR A 236 6.58 15.98 -3.94
N ALA A 237 7.27 14.87 -4.24
CA ALA A 237 8.16 14.77 -5.40
C ALA A 237 7.43 15.05 -6.72
N ARG A 238 6.16 14.65 -6.81
CA ARG A 238 5.30 14.91 -7.97
C ARG A 238 4.70 16.33 -8.00
N GLY A 239 5.08 17.20 -7.08
CA GLY A 239 4.67 18.61 -7.03
C GLY A 239 3.31 18.86 -6.39
N PHE A 240 2.73 17.88 -5.69
CA PHE A 240 1.49 18.08 -4.93
C PHE A 240 1.78 18.48 -3.49
N GLU A 241 0.85 19.22 -2.90
CA GLU A 241 1.01 19.77 -1.55
C GLU A 241 -0.21 19.47 -0.70
N PHE A 242 0.01 19.39 0.61
CA PHE A 242 -1.06 19.53 1.58
C PHE A 242 -1.34 21.00 1.83
N MET A 243 -2.59 21.31 2.15
CA MET A 243 -2.94 22.56 2.79
C MET A 243 -3.07 22.36 4.30
N PRO A 244 -2.87 23.41 5.11
CA PRO A 244 -3.11 23.32 6.54
C PRO A 244 -4.55 22.89 6.83
N ILE A 245 -4.74 22.11 7.91
CA ILE A 245 -6.08 21.75 8.36
C ILE A 245 -6.86 23.03 8.71
N ASP A 246 -7.99 23.21 8.04
CA ASP A 246 -9.03 24.16 8.44
C ASP A 246 -10.12 23.38 9.19
N ILE A 247 -10.21 23.60 10.50
CA ILE A 247 -11.14 22.89 11.40
C ILE A 247 -12.62 23.07 11.01
N TYR A 248 -12.96 24.08 10.21
CA TYR A 248 -14.32 24.34 9.75
C TYR A 248 -14.63 23.69 8.39
N ARG A 249 -13.60 23.29 7.63
CA ARG A 249 -13.76 22.69 6.29
C ARG A 249 -13.40 21.21 6.25
N ALA A 250 -12.40 20.81 7.01
CA ALA A 250 -11.87 19.45 7.03
C ALA A 250 -12.95 18.44 7.43
N LYS A 251 -12.96 17.27 6.78
CA LYS A 251 -13.76 16.13 7.24
C LYS A 251 -13.07 15.40 8.37
N ALA A 252 -13.88 14.69 9.16
CA ALA A 252 -13.39 13.90 10.26
C ALA A 252 -12.36 12.85 9.81
N ARG A 253 -12.65 12.11 8.74
CA ARG A 253 -11.90 10.90 8.35
C ARG A 253 -11.41 10.84 6.91
N HIS A 254 -11.79 11.83 6.08
CA HIS A 254 -11.50 11.81 4.66
C HIS A 254 -10.70 13.04 4.25
N PHE A 255 -9.61 12.80 3.53
CA PHE A 255 -8.85 13.83 2.85
C PHE A 255 -9.68 14.37 1.69
N GLN A 256 -9.58 15.67 1.45
CA GLN A 256 -10.35 16.36 0.40
C GLN A 256 -9.41 17.03 -0.57
N ILE A 257 -9.77 17.00 -1.85
CA ILE A 257 -9.12 17.83 -2.86
C ILE A 257 -9.78 19.21 -2.81
N ILE A 258 -9.01 20.23 -2.51
CA ILE A 258 -9.45 21.62 -2.39
C ILE A 258 -8.41 22.49 -3.07
N ASP A 259 -8.84 23.29 -4.04
CA ASP A 259 -7.99 24.27 -4.74
C ASP A 259 -6.67 23.67 -5.29
N GLY A 260 -6.75 22.43 -5.78
CA GLY A 260 -5.59 21.69 -6.31
C GLY A 260 -4.64 21.11 -5.25
N LYS A 261 -4.98 21.21 -3.96
CA LYS A 261 -4.22 20.68 -2.82
C LYS A 261 -5.01 19.63 -2.06
N LEU A 262 -4.34 18.91 -1.15
CA LEU A 262 -5.01 18.01 -0.22
C LEU A 262 -5.22 18.65 1.14
N MET A 263 -6.48 18.75 1.57
CA MET A 263 -6.87 19.01 2.95
C MET A 263 -6.81 17.71 3.74
N PRO A 264 -5.96 17.59 4.77
CA PRO A 264 -5.94 16.41 5.63
C PRO A 264 -7.22 16.26 6.44
N SER A 265 -7.55 15.03 6.82
CA SER A 265 -8.65 14.77 7.74
C SER A 265 -8.30 15.19 9.16
N LEU A 266 -9.29 15.51 9.98
CA LEU A 266 -9.06 15.80 11.40
C LEU A 266 -8.45 14.58 12.12
N SER A 267 -8.89 13.36 11.80
CA SER A 267 -8.34 12.11 12.37
C SER A 267 -6.86 11.86 12.08
N SER A 268 -6.24 12.63 11.18
CA SER A 268 -4.80 12.57 10.92
C SER A 268 -3.96 13.27 12.01
N ILE A 269 -4.58 14.05 12.89
CA ILE A 269 -3.92 14.69 14.04
C ILE A 269 -3.66 13.63 15.12
N ASP A 270 -2.41 13.50 15.57
CA ASP A 270 -2.06 12.52 16.59
C ASP A 270 -2.85 12.76 17.90
N GLY A 271 -3.41 11.69 18.45
CA GLY A 271 -4.30 11.76 19.61
C GLY A 271 -5.75 12.17 19.30
N LEU A 272 -6.08 12.65 18.10
CA LEU A 272 -7.45 12.98 17.70
C LEU A 272 -8.13 11.78 17.02
N GLY A 273 -8.61 10.83 17.80
CA GLY A 273 -9.30 9.65 17.27
C GLY A 273 -10.64 9.97 16.57
N ASP A 274 -11.14 9.03 15.77
CA ASP A 274 -12.34 9.17 14.92
C ASP A 274 -13.55 9.85 15.60
N LYS A 275 -13.89 9.44 16.83
CA LYS A 275 -15.03 10.04 17.56
C LYS A 275 -14.82 11.50 17.91
N ALA A 276 -13.59 11.87 18.27
CA ALA A 276 -13.25 13.25 18.59
C ALA A 276 -13.22 14.10 17.31
N ALA A 277 -12.69 13.56 16.22
CA ALA A 277 -12.74 14.19 14.91
C ALA A 277 -14.19 14.43 14.44
N ASP A 278 -15.09 13.44 14.61
CA ASP A 278 -16.52 13.60 14.32
C ASP A 278 -17.15 14.71 15.18
N ALA A 279 -16.83 14.76 16.48
CA ALA A 279 -17.31 15.80 17.38
C ALA A 279 -16.82 17.22 17.00
N VAL A 280 -15.59 17.36 16.50
CA VAL A 280 -15.09 18.63 15.96
C VAL A 280 -15.92 19.09 14.76
N VAL A 281 -16.23 18.19 13.83
CA VAL A 281 -17.07 18.52 12.66
C VAL A 281 -18.47 18.95 13.09
N GLU A 282 -19.11 18.23 14.01
CA GLU A 282 -20.46 18.57 14.48
C GLU A 282 -20.48 19.88 15.28
N ALA A 283 -19.51 20.09 16.17
CA ALA A 283 -19.39 21.34 16.92
C ALA A 283 -19.17 22.53 15.98
N SER A 284 -18.35 22.39 14.94
CA SER A 284 -18.05 23.46 13.98
C SER A 284 -19.28 23.96 13.21
N LYS A 285 -20.31 23.12 13.03
CA LYS A 285 -21.59 23.52 12.42
C LYS A 285 -22.41 24.46 13.30
N GLN A 286 -22.17 24.45 14.61
CA GLN A 286 -22.91 25.27 15.58
C GLN A 286 -22.40 26.72 15.65
N GLY A 287 -21.43 27.08 14.81
CA GLY A 287 -20.81 28.40 14.76
C GLY A 287 -19.33 28.38 15.14
N LYS A 288 -18.67 29.52 15.00
CA LYS A 288 -17.24 29.66 15.32
C LYS A 288 -16.97 29.35 16.79
N PHE A 289 -15.78 28.85 17.07
CA PHE A 289 -15.31 28.71 18.44
C PHE A 289 -14.90 30.09 18.99
N LEU A 290 -15.16 30.32 20.28
CA LEU A 290 -14.86 31.60 20.94
C LEU A 290 -13.49 31.60 21.62
N SER A 291 -13.05 30.44 22.09
CA SER A 291 -11.77 30.21 22.77
C SER A 291 -11.37 28.75 22.65
N ARG A 292 -10.16 28.43 23.11
CA ARG A 292 -9.68 27.04 23.21
C ARG A 292 -10.48 26.24 24.24
N ASP A 293 -10.92 26.88 25.33
CA ASP A 293 -11.84 26.28 26.29
C ASP A 293 -13.21 25.97 25.66
N ASP A 294 -13.77 26.89 24.87
CA ASP A 294 -15.02 26.65 24.13
C ASP A 294 -14.88 25.47 23.16
N PHE A 295 -13.79 25.45 22.38
CA PHE A 295 -13.46 24.33 21.50
C PHE A 295 -13.41 23.02 22.27
N LYS A 296 -12.66 22.98 23.37
CA LYS A 296 -12.51 21.79 24.22
C LYS A 296 -13.85 21.30 24.77
N ILE A 297 -14.68 22.19 25.30
CA ILE A 297 -15.98 21.84 25.90
C ILE A 297 -16.92 21.28 24.84
N ARG A 298 -17.04 21.95 23.69
CA ARG A 298 -17.97 21.54 22.62
C ARG A 298 -17.56 20.26 21.93
N THR A 299 -16.26 20.01 21.77
CA THR A 299 -15.72 18.87 21.02
C THR A 299 -15.33 17.69 21.90
N LYS A 300 -15.16 17.92 23.21
CA LYS A 300 -14.62 16.95 24.19
C LYS A 300 -13.22 16.44 23.85
N VAL A 301 -12.47 17.20 23.05
CA VAL A 301 -11.05 16.92 22.75
C VAL A 301 -10.22 17.14 24.02
N SER A 302 -9.16 16.35 24.22
CA SER A 302 -8.31 16.48 25.41
C SER A 302 -7.48 17.76 25.38
N SER A 303 -7.09 18.29 26.55
CA SER A 303 -6.23 19.50 26.61
C SER A 303 -4.96 19.32 25.79
N THR A 304 -4.30 18.16 25.92
CA THR A 304 -3.06 17.85 25.19
C THR A 304 -3.24 17.96 23.68
N VAL A 305 -4.35 17.45 23.13
CA VAL A 305 -4.62 17.56 21.69
C VAL A 305 -4.95 19.01 21.30
N VAL A 306 -5.71 19.74 22.13
CA VAL A 306 -5.99 21.18 21.89
C VAL A 306 -4.70 22.00 21.87
N ASP A 307 -3.79 21.77 22.80
CA ASP A 307 -2.49 22.46 22.88
C ASP A 307 -1.63 22.12 21.66
N ASN A 308 -1.58 20.85 21.25
CA ASN A 308 -0.89 20.43 20.03
C ASN A 308 -1.47 21.10 18.77
N MET A 309 -2.81 21.15 18.66
CA MET A 309 -3.50 21.83 17.56
C MET A 309 -3.17 23.33 17.54
N ALA A 310 -3.12 23.98 18.71
CA ALA A 310 -2.74 25.38 18.82
C ALA A 310 -1.27 25.63 18.44
N ASN A 311 -0.35 24.78 18.87
CA ASN A 311 1.07 24.87 18.52
C ASN A 311 1.31 24.70 17.01
N MET A 312 0.47 23.92 16.33
CA MET A 312 0.45 23.80 14.88
C MET A 312 -0.31 24.93 14.16
N GLY A 313 -0.86 25.90 14.89
CA GLY A 313 -1.61 27.04 14.34
C GLY A 313 -3.02 26.69 13.85
N LEU A 314 -3.54 25.48 14.10
CA LEU A 314 -4.85 25.02 13.59
C LEU A 314 -6.04 25.72 14.25
N LEU A 315 -5.81 26.33 15.42
CA LEU A 315 -6.81 27.07 16.18
C LEU A 315 -6.70 28.59 15.97
N GLY A 316 -5.82 29.06 15.08
CA GLY A 316 -5.59 30.47 14.80
C GLY A 316 -5.38 31.31 16.07
N ASP A 317 -6.01 32.48 16.11
CA ASP A 317 -5.90 33.45 17.21
C ASP A 317 -6.91 33.22 18.34
N LEU A 318 -7.47 32.00 18.48
CA LEU A 318 -8.40 31.71 19.55
C LEU A 318 -7.74 31.96 20.93
N PRO A 319 -8.33 32.83 21.78
CA PRO A 319 -7.84 33.05 23.12
C PRO A 319 -7.96 31.77 23.96
N LEU A 320 -7.21 31.69 25.05
CA LEU A 320 -7.26 30.54 25.96
C LEU A 320 -8.68 30.30 26.49
N SER A 321 -9.29 31.35 27.05
CA SER A 321 -10.63 31.33 27.65
C SER A 321 -11.48 32.50 27.16
N ASN A 322 -12.81 32.39 27.37
CA ASN A 322 -13.72 33.51 27.17
C ASN A 322 -13.58 34.47 28.36
N GLN A 323 -13.39 35.77 28.11
CA GLN A 323 -13.34 36.77 29.18
C GLN A 323 -14.73 37.24 29.65
N MET A 324 -15.78 36.97 28.87
CA MET A 324 -17.18 37.27 29.20
C MET A 324 -18.09 36.16 28.69
N SER A 325 -19.01 35.67 29.52
CA SER A 325 -20.11 34.78 29.13
C SER A 325 -21.42 35.56 29.07
N LEU A 326 -22.29 35.29 28.08
CA LEU A 326 -23.65 35.83 28.05
C LEU A 326 -24.47 35.42 29.28
N LEU A 327 -24.13 34.30 29.92
CA LEU A 327 -24.73 33.85 31.18
C LEU A 327 -24.30 34.69 32.38
N ASP A 328 -23.18 35.42 32.31
CA ASP A 328 -22.76 36.32 33.39
C ASP A 328 -23.65 37.57 33.46
N PHE A 329 -24.49 37.80 32.44
CA PHE A 329 -25.41 38.93 32.30
C PHE A 329 -26.90 38.54 32.38
N LEU A 330 -27.20 37.28 32.66
CA LEU A 330 -28.57 36.74 32.81
C LEU A 330 -28.86 36.40 34.27
#